data_AF-A0A1T4VXH6-F1
#
_entry.id   AF-A0A1T4VXH6-F1
#
_cell.length_a   1.000
_cell.length_b   1.000
_cell.length_c   1.000
_cell.angle_alpha   90.00
_cell.angle_beta   90.00
_cell.angle_gamma   90.00
#
_symmetry.space_group_name_H-M   'P 1'
#
loop_
_entity.id
_entity.type
_entity.pdbx_description
1 polymer ?
#
loop_
_entity_poly.entity_id
_entity_poly.type
_entity_poly.pdbx_seq_one_letter_code
_entity_poly.pdbx_strand_id
1 'polypeptide(L)'
;MILQGELWRLFTAHCVHLNLTHLGLNLAGWWLFLKLCGSLFSLKQLSWYILVLAFGISGLLLSLQTHLQWYLGFSGVLYGLLLRGGIQLSVQPERGLGLALISVLSLKFAWDSYNSQVLSSAQLIGAPVILTAHGYGLLIGCILSVPILYKHLKLK
;
A
#
# COMPACT_ATOMS: atom_id res chain seq x y z
N MET A 1 0.32 -6.01 24.84
CA MET A 1 -0.73 -5.54 23.90
C MET A 1 -0.27 -4.18 23.37
N ILE A 2 -0.50 -3.82 22.10
CA ILE A 2 0.04 -2.58 21.47
C ILE A 2 -0.16 -1.33 22.35
N LEU A 3 -1.31 -1.24 23.03
CA LEU A 3 -1.69 -0.17 23.95
C LEU A 3 -0.89 -0.14 25.27
N GLN A 4 -0.03 -1.12 25.52
CA GLN A 4 0.87 -1.23 26.69
C GLN A 4 2.31 -0.81 26.35
N GLY A 5 2.50 0.01 25.30
CA GLY A 5 3.80 0.56 24.92
C GLY A 5 4.56 -0.22 23.85
N GLU A 6 4.00 -1.28 23.28
CA GLU A 6 4.60 -2.07 22.21
C GLU A 6 4.44 -1.40 20.82
N LEU A 7 4.76 -0.10 20.71
CA LEU A 7 4.58 0.71 19.50
C LEU A 7 5.35 0.17 18.29
N TRP A 8 6.45 -0.56 18.52
CA TRP A 8 7.22 -1.22 17.47
C TRP A 8 6.35 -2.17 16.64
N ARG A 9 5.31 -2.77 17.22
CA ARG A 9 4.37 -3.66 16.53
C ARG A 9 3.61 -2.97 15.40
N LEU A 10 3.39 -1.65 15.51
CA LEU A 10 2.72 -0.87 14.45
C LEU A 10 3.54 -0.88 13.16
N PHE A 11 4.87 -0.93 13.26
CA PHE A 11 5.75 -1.00 12.10
C PHE A 11 6.06 -2.45 11.72
N THR A 12 6.52 -3.27 12.67
CA THR A 12 7.03 -4.61 12.36
C THR A 12 5.96 -5.56 11.86
N ALA A 13 4.67 -5.31 12.11
CA ALA A 13 3.57 -6.08 11.52
C ALA A 13 3.65 -6.11 9.98
N HIS A 14 4.19 -5.06 9.35
CA HIS A 14 4.38 -5.00 7.91
C HIS A 14 5.61 -5.76 7.41
N CYS A 15 6.48 -6.20 8.31
CA CYS A 15 7.69 -6.97 7.98
C CYS A 15 7.50 -8.49 8.14
N VAL A 16 6.47 -8.91 8.87
CA VAL A 16 6.16 -10.32 9.12
C VAL A 16 5.14 -10.83 8.12
N HIS A 17 5.31 -12.06 7.64
CA HIS A 17 4.45 -12.70 6.67
C HIS A 17 3.97 -14.05 7.18
N LEU A 18 2.74 -14.42 6.81
CA LEU A 18 2.08 -15.65 7.26
C LEU A 18 2.79 -16.92 6.77
N ASN A 19 3.30 -16.89 5.53
CA ASN A 19 4.01 -18.00 4.91
C ASN A 19 4.86 -17.50 3.73
N LEU A 20 5.60 -18.43 3.11
CA LEU A 20 6.48 -18.12 1.96
C LEU A 20 5.71 -17.63 0.74
N THR A 21 4.48 -18.11 0.50
CA THR A 21 3.65 -17.61 -0.60
C THR A 21 3.29 -16.14 -0.40
N HIS A 22 2.87 -15.77 0.82
CA HIS A 22 2.57 -14.39 1.16
C HIS A 22 3.81 -13.50 1.04
N LEU A 23 4.98 -13.96 1.50
CA LEU A 23 6.25 -13.25 1.32
C LEU A 23 6.59 -13.08 -0.17
N GLY A 24 6.49 -14.15 -0.97
CA GLY A 24 6.79 -14.14 -2.39
C GLY A 24 5.92 -13.16 -3.17
N LEU A 25 4.61 -13.10 -2.88
CA LEU A 25 3.69 -12.14 -3.49
C LEU A 25 4.05 -10.68 -3.12
N ASN A 26 4.42 -10.41 -1.87
CA ASN A 26 4.86 -9.07 -1.46
C ASN A 26 6.20 -8.69 -2.09
N LEU A 27 7.15 -9.63 -2.19
CA LEU A 27 8.41 -9.39 -2.88
C LEU A 27 8.18 -9.12 -4.36
N ALA A 28 7.31 -9.88 -5.03
CA ALA A 28 6.95 -9.61 -6.43
C ALA A 28 6.34 -8.21 -6.60
N GLY A 29 5.42 -7.81 -5.73
CA GLY A 29 4.84 -6.46 -5.73
C GLY A 29 5.88 -5.36 -5.44
N TRP A 30 6.82 -5.61 -4.53
CA TRP A 30 7.94 -4.71 -4.26
C TRP A 30 8.86 -4.55 -5.45
N TRP A 31 9.22 -5.65 -6.12
CA TRP A 31 10.04 -5.64 -7.33
C TRP A 31 9.34 -4.89 -8.47
N LEU A 32 8.04 -5.09 -8.64
CA LEU A 32 7.24 -4.34 -9.60
C LEU A 32 7.28 -2.83 -9.29
N PHE A 33 7.08 -2.46 -8.03
CA PHE A 33 7.19 -1.07 -7.60
C PHE A 33 8.57 -0.48 -7.91
N LEU A 34 9.66 -1.19 -7.57
CA LEU A 34 11.01 -0.71 -7.84
C LEU A 34 11.27 -0.51 -9.34
N LYS A 35 10.78 -1.43 -10.18
CA LYS A 35 10.95 -1.34 -11.64
C LYS A 35 10.18 -0.20 -12.27
N LEU A 36 8.96 0.06 -11.82
CA LEU A 36 8.09 1.09 -12.41
C LEU A 36 8.31 2.47 -11.80
N CYS A 37 8.54 2.53 -10.50
CA CYS A 37 8.45 3.75 -9.71
C CYS A 37 9.69 3.99 -8.83
N GLY A 38 10.60 3.03 -8.68
CA GLY A 38 11.72 3.11 -7.73
C GLY A 38 12.66 4.29 -7.99
N SER A 39 12.93 4.60 -9.26
CA SER A 39 13.78 5.74 -9.67
C SER A 39 13.13 7.10 -9.43
N LEU A 40 11.82 7.16 -9.17
CA LEU A 40 11.08 8.40 -8.91
C LEU A 40 11.36 8.97 -7.51
N PHE A 41 11.97 8.16 -6.63
CA PHE A 41 12.14 8.46 -5.22
C PHE A 41 13.59 8.29 -4.79
N SER A 42 14.10 9.27 -4.05
CA SER A 42 15.34 9.05 -3.27
C SER A 42 15.09 8.02 -2.17
N LEU A 43 16.13 7.33 -1.73
CA LEU A 43 16.05 6.38 -0.61
C LEU A 43 15.41 7.01 0.63
N LYS A 44 15.76 8.26 0.95
CA LYS A 44 15.19 9.01 2.09
C LYS A 44 13.68 9.21 1.95
N GLN A 45 13.20 9.60 0.76
CA GLN A 45 11.76 9.76 0.50
C GLN A 45 11.03 8.43 0.60
N LEU A 46 11.60 7.38 0.02
CA LEU A 46 11.00 6.05 0.04
C LEU A 46 10.89 5.50 1.46
N SER A 47 11.96 5.61 2.27
CA SER A 47 11.95 5.24 3.68
C SER A 47 10.89 6.02 4.46
N TRP A 48 10.78 7.33 4.22
CA TRP A 48 9.76 8.17 4.85
C TRP A 48 8.34 7.71 4.48
N TYR A 49 8.06 7.46 3.20
CA TYR A 49 6.75 6.98 2.77
C TYR A 49 6.39 5.62 3.34
N ILE A 50 7.35 4.69 3.41
CA ILE A 50 7.15 3.38 4.04
C ILE A 50 6.79 3.55 5.52
N LEU A 51 7.49 4.42 6.26
CA LEU A 51 7.19 4.68 7.67
C LEU A 51 5.78 5.26 7.84
N VAL A 52 5.44 6.30 7.08
CA VAL A 52 4.11 6.94 7.15
C VAL A 52 3.00 5.95 6.79
N LEU A 53 3.19 5.14 5.75
CA LEU A 53 2.24 4.12 5.35
C LEU A 53 2.09 3.05 6.43
N ALA A 54 3.20 2.48 6.92
CA ALA A 54 3.16 1.42 7.92
C ALA A 54 2.47 1.88 9.22
N PHE A 55 2.90 3.01 9.78
CA PHE A 55 2.28 3.55 10.99
C PHE A 55 0.86 4.02 10.76
N GLY A 56 0.57 4.67 9.63
CA GLY A 56 -0.77 5.15 9.30
C GLY A 56 -1.77 4.01 9.11
N ILE A 57 -1.40 2.96 8.37
CA ILE A 57 -2.24 1.77 8.19
C ILE A 57 -2.50 1.10 9.53
N SER A 58 -1.44 0.84 10.31
CA SER A 58 -1.59 0.18 11.62
C SER A 58 -2.40 1.04 12.60
N GLY A 59 -2.21 2.36 12.59
CA GLY A 59 -2.99 3.29 13.42
C GLY A 59 -4.47 3.32 13.03
N LEU A 60 -4.79 3.32 11.74
CA LEU A 60 -6.16 3.26 11.24
C LEU A 60 -6.81 1.90 11.53
N LEU A 61 -6.08 0.79 11.38
CA LEU A 61 -6.58 -0.53 11.78
C LEU A 61 -6.86 -0.57 13.29
N LEU A 62 -5.93 -0.09 14.12
CA LEU A 62 -6.09 -0.11 15.57
C LEU A 62 -7.26 0.76 16.06
N SER A 63 -7.49 1.91 15.41
CA SER A 63 -8.53 2.86 15.82
C SER A 63 -9.91 2.56 15.24
N LEU A 64 -9.99 2.06 14.00
CA LEU A 64 -11.25 1.89 13.26
C LEU A 64 -11.68 0.42 13.12
N GLN A 65 -10.77 -0.54 13.29
CA GLN A 65 -11.03 -1.97 13.17
C GLN A 65 -10.80 -2.68 14.51
N THR A 66 -11.50 -2.24 15.56
CA THR A 66 -11.31 -2.71 16.94
C THR A 66 -11.56 -4.21 17.15
N HIS A 67 -12.30 -4.86 16.24
CA HIS A 67 -12.52 -6.31 16.25
C HIS A 67 -11.30 -7.10 15.74
N LEU A 68 -10.38 -6.47 15.01
CA LEU A 68 -9.23 -7.13 14.40
C LEU A 68 -8.19 -7.51 15.46
N GLN A 69 -7.92 -8.80 15.59
CA GLN A 69 -6.98 -9.31 16.61
C GLN A 69 -5.52 -9.33 16.14
N TRP A 70 -5.30 -9.48 14.84
CA TRP A 70 -3.97 -9.58 14.26
C TRP A 70 -3.93 -9.00 12.84
N TYR A 71 -2.77 -8.46 12.46
CA TYR A 71 -2.48 -7.97 11.12
C TYR A 71 -1.01 -8.23 10.81
N LEU A 72 -0.73 -8.70 9.59
CA LEU A 72 0.60 -9.07 9.13
C LEU A 72 0.70 -8.80 7.62
N GLY A 73 1.84 -8.31 7.16
CA GLY A 73 2.20 -8.24 5.74
C GLY A 73 2.38 -6.83 5.19
N PHE A 74 3.19 -6.75 4.14
CA PHE A 74 3.63 -5.48 3.54
C PHE A 74 2.66 -4.91 2.49
N SER A 75 1.64 -5.68 2.09
CA SER A 75 0.83 -5.37 0.90
C SER A 75 0.07 -4.05 1.01
N GLY A 76 -0.40 -3.65 2.19
CA GLY A 76 -1.00 -2.32 2.38
C GLY A 76 -0.05 -1.18 2.05
N VAL A 77 1.23 -1.30 2.45
CA VAL A 77 2.27 -0.32 2.10
C VAL A 77 2.51 -0.31 0.58
N LEU A 78 2.54 -1.49 -0.07
CA LEU A 78 2.68 -1.58 -1.52
C LEU A 78 1.55 -0.87 -2.27
N TYR A 79 0.29 -1.04 -1.86
CA TYR A 79 -0.84 -0.34 -2.45
C TYR A 79 -0.64 1.19 -2.38
N GLY A 80 -0.23 1.71 -1.22
CA GLY A 80 0.05 3.13 -1.06
C GLY A 80 1.22 3.63 -1.90
N LEU A 81 2.32 2.87 -1.96
CA LEU A 81 3.50 3.21 -2.76
C LEU A 81 3.22 3.16 -4.27
N LEU A 82 2.53 2.12 -4.75
CA LEU A 82 2.16 1.99 -6.16
C LEU A 82 1.22 3.10 -6.59
N LEU A 83 0.24 3.47 -5.76
CA LEU A 83 -0.65 4.59 -6.06
C LEU A 83 0.12 5.91 -6.10
N ARG A 84 0.96 6.18 -5.10
CA ARG A 84 1.79 7.39 -5.02
C ARG A 84 2.77 7.48 -6.19
N GLY A 85 3.35 6.36 -6.63
CA GLY A 85 4.19 6.27 -7.81
C GLY A 85 3.41 6.49 -9.11
N GLY A 86 2.26 5.84 -9.26
CA GLY A 86 1.37 6.02 -10.42
C GLY A 86 0.89 7.46 -10.57
N ILE A 87 0.55 8.14 -9.47
CA ILE A 87 0.18 9.56 -9.49
C ILE A 87 1.36 10.43 -9.93
N GLN A 88 2.57 10.15 -9.43
CA GLN A 88 3.76 10.89 -9.88
C GLN A 88 4.07 10.69 -11.37
N LEU A 89 3.93 9.47 -11.89
CA LEU A 89 4.06 9.20 -13.33
C LEU A 89 2.96 9.90 -14.14
N SER A 90 1.72 9.98 -13.61
CA SER A 90 0.58 10.58 -14.30
C SER A 90 0.73 12.08 -14.61
N VAL A 91 1.62 12.76 -13.88
CA VAL A 91 1.93 14.19 -14.06
C VAL A 91 3.26 14.43 -14.79
N GLN A 92 3.90 13.36 -15.25
CA GLN A 92 5.17 13.36 -15.99
C GLN A 92 4.93 12.92 -17.45
N PRO A 93 5.96 12.95 -18.33
CA PRO A 93 5.84 12.45 -19.70
C PRO A 93 5.29 11.01 -19.81
N GLU A 94 5.54 10.18 -18.80
CA GLU A 94 5.07 8.79 -18.67
C GLU A 94 3.60 8.69 -18.23
N ARG A 95 2.79 9.72 -18.50
CA ARG A 95 1.40 9.84 -18.03
C ARG A 95 0.56 8.58 -18.28
N GLY A 96 0.71 7.97 -19.46
CA GLY A 96 -0.01 6.74 -19.82
C GLY A 96 0.28 5.58 -18.89
N LEU A 97 1.55 5.37 -18.54
CA LEU A 97 1.96 4.34 -17.58
C LEU A 97 1.41 4.62 -16.18
N GLY A 98 1.47 5.88 -15.74
CA GLY A 98 0.92 6.30 -14.45
C GLY A 98 -0.58 6.03 -14.34
N LEU A 99 -1.35 6.43 -15.35
CA LEU A 99 -2.80 6.18 -15.41
C LEU A 99 -3.14 4.69 -15.51
N ALA A 100 -2.36 3.91 -16.26
CA ALA A 100 -2.54 2.47 -16.34
C ALA A 100 -2.31 1.80 -14.97
N LEU A 101 -1.25 2.19 -14.26
CA LEU A 101 -0.93 1.66 -12.93
C LEU A 101 -2.04 1.98 -11.91
N ILE A 102 -2.51 3.24 -11.88
CA ILE A 102 -3.62 3.65 -11.01
C ILE A 102 -4.89 2.86 -11.34
N SER A 103 -5.20 2.71 -12.64
CA SER A 103 -6.39 2.00 -13.09
C SER A 103 -6.35 0.52 -12.68
N VAL A 104 -5.26 -0.18 -12.97
CA VAL A 104 -5.11 -1.60 -12.62
C VAL A 104 -5.21 -1.79 -11.11
N LEU A 105 -4.54 -0.95 -10.32
CA LEU A 105 -4.56 -1.04 -8.86
C LEU A 105 -5.97 -0.79 -8.29
N SER A 106 -6.67 0.21 -8.80
CA SER A 106 -8.02 0.58 -8.36
C SER A 106 -9.06 -0.48 -8.77
N LEU A 107 -8.97 -1.00 -10.00
CA LEU A 107 -9.83 -2.08 -10.48
C LEU A 107 -9.60 -3.36 -9.69
N LYS A 108 -8.34 -3.71 -9.40
CA LYS A 108 -8.02 -4.87 -8.55
C LYS A 108 -8.61 -4.73 -7.16
N PHE A 109 -8.43 -3.56 -6.52
CA PHE A 109 -9.01 -3.28 -5.21
C PHE A 109 -10.54 -3.36 -5.21
N ALA A 110 -11.19 -2.76 -6.21
CA ALA A 110 -12.64 -2.79 -6.35
C ALA A 110 -13.16 -4.23 -6.57
N TRP A 111 -12.47 -5.00 -7.41
CA TRP A 111 -12.80 -6.41 -7.64
C TRP A 111 -12.72 -7.24 -6.36
N ASP A 112 -11.65 -7.08 -5.60
CA ASP A 112 -11.44 -7.77 -4.32
C ASP A 112 -12.46 -7.32 -3.25
N SER A 113 -12.88 -6.05 -3.30
CA SER A 113 -13.92 -5.50 -2.40
C SER A 113 -15.30 -6.07 -2.69
N TYR A 114 -15.64 -6.26 -3.96
CA TYR A 114 -16.92 -6.84 -4.36
C TYR A 114 -16.96 -8.36 -4.17
N ASN A 115 -15.85 -9.04 -4.45
CA ASN A 115 -15.73 -10.49 -4.37
C ASN A 115 -14.93 -10.93 -3.14
N SER A 116 -15.37 -10.52 -1.94
CA SER A 116 -14.66 -10.79 -0.68
C SER A 116 -14.38 -12.28 -0.41
N GLN A 117 -15.16 -13.19 -1.02
CA GLN A 117 -14.98 -14.65 -0.95
C GLN A 117 -14.03 -15.21 -2.03
N VAL A 118 -13.77 -14.48 -3.11
CA VAL A 118 -12.87 -14.86 -4.23
C VAL A 118 -11.67 -13.91 -4.25
N LEU A 119 -11.00 -13.78 -3.11
CA LEU A 119 -9.69 -13.18 -3.09
C LEU A 119 -8.70 -14.20 -3.67
N SER A 120 -8.32 -14.04 -4.94
CA SER A 120 -7.26 -14.86 -5.55
C SER A 120 -6.01 -14.85 -4.67
N SER A 121 -5.68 -13.71 -4.06
CA SER A 121 -4.59 -13.58 -3.10
C SER A 121 -4.82 -14.38 -1.81
N ALA A 122 -6.03 -14.38 -1.23
CA ALA A 122 -6.29 -15.14 0.00
C ALA A 122 -6.28 -16.64 -0.24
N GLN A 123 -6.78 -17.09 -1.40
CA GLN A 123 -6.71 -18.49 -1.83
C GLN A 123 -5.27 -18.94 -2.03
N LEU A 124 -4.44 -18.13 -2.72
CA LEU A 124 -3.02 -18.42 -2.93
C LEU A 124 -2.23 -18.41 -1.61
N ILE A 125 -2.53 -17.47 -0.72
CA ILE A 125 -1.89 -17.38 0.60
C ILE A 125 -2.38 -18.48 1.54
N GLY A 126 -3.60 -18.99 1.36
CA GLY A 126 -4.23 -19.94 2.28
C GLY A 126 -4.64 -19.30 3.62
N ALA A 127 -4.87 -17.98 3.65
CA ALA A 127 -5.28 -17.26 4.84
C ALA A 127 -6.04 -15.96 4.51
N PRO A 128 -6.85 -15.42 5.44
CA PRO A 128 -7.56 -14.17 5.24
C PRO A 128 -6.62 -13.00 4.93
N VAL A 129 -6.98 -12.21 3.93
CA VAL A 129 -6.30 -10.95 3.60
C VAL A 129 -7.13 -9.79 4.15
N ILE A 130 -6.49 -8.92 4.93
CA ILE A 130 -7.15 -7.75 5.52
C ILE A 130 -7.28 -6.64 4.46
N LEU A 131 -8.33 -6.73 3.64
CA LEU A 131 -8.56 -5.81 2.52
C LEU A 131 -8.64 -4.34 2.95
N THR A 132 -9.16 -4.06 4.14
CA THR A 132 -9.23 -2.71 4.72
C THR A 132 -7.85 -2.08 4.86
N ALA A 133 -6.79 -2.87 5.09
CA ALA A 133 -5.42 -2.39 5.13
C ALA A 133 -4.92 -1.90 3.75
N HIS A 134 -5.37 -2.55 2.65
CA HIS A 134 -5.09 -2.07 1.29
C HIS A 134 -5.78 -0.74 1.02
N GLY A 135 -7.04 -0.61 1.45
CA GLY A 135 -7.80 0.63 1.36
C GLY A 135 -7.13 1.79 2.11
N TYR A 136 -6.63 1.54 3.33
CA TYR A 136 -5.86 2.53 4.08
C TYR A 136 -4.53 2.88 3.41
N GLY A 137 -3.86 1.90 2.81
CA GLY A 137 -2.68 2.13 1.97
C GLY A 137 -2.97 3.09 0.82
N LEU A 138 -4.04 2.83 0.06
CA LEU A 138 -4.50 3.70 -1.03
C LEU A 138 -4.84 5.11 -0.52
N LEU A 139 -5.60 5.22 0.58
CA LEU A 139 -5.97 6.51 1.16
C LEU A 139 -4.74 7.35 1.52
N ILE A 140 -3.79 6.76 2.25
CA ILE A 140 -2.56 7.45 2.66
C ILE A 140 -1.70 7.78 1.44
N GLY A 141 -1.60 6.88 0.45
CA GLY A 141 -0.90 7.12 -0.82
C GLY A 141 -1.48 8.32 -1.59
N CYS A 142 -2.81 8.46 -1.63
CA CYS A 142 -3.49 9.64 -2.17
C CYS A 142 -3.11 10.91 -1.41
N ILE A 143 -3.17 10.89 -0.08
CA ILE A 143 -2.81 12.05 0.77
C ILE A 143 -1.36 12.47 0.52
N LEU A 144 -0.43 11.51 0.49
CA LEU A 144 1.00 11.75 0.19
C LEU A 144 1.23 12.31 -1.23
N SER A 145 0.25 12.21 -2.11
CA SER A 145 0.30 12.72 -3.49
C SER A 145 -0.29 14.13 -3.65
N VAL A 146 -0.95 14.69 -2.63
CA VAL A 146 -1.55 16.03 -2.70
C VAL A 146 -0.53 17.11 -3.10
N PRO A 147 0.70 17.18 -2.53
CA PRO A 147 1.65 18.23 -2.89
C PRO A 147 2.06 18.22 -4.37
N ILE A 148 2.20 17.04 -4.99
CA ILE A 148 2.60 16.91 -6.39
C ILE A 148 1.45 17.27 -7.33
N LEU A 149 0.21 16.87 -7.01
CA LEU A 149 -0.98 17.25 -7.76
C LEU A 149 -1.21 18.77 -7.70
N TYR A 150 -1.06 19.37 -6.53
CA TYR A 150 -1.18 20.82 -6.35
C TYR A 150 -0.18 21.59 -7.21
N LYS A 151 1.08 21.16 -7.23
CA LYS A 151 2.13 21.78 -8.07
C LYS A 151 1.81 21.65 -9.55
N HIS A 152 1.33 20.49 -10.00
CA HIS A 152 0.98 20.26 -11.41
C HIS A 152 -0.18 21.13 -11.89
N LEU A 153 -1.22 21.28 -11.06
CA LEU A 153 -2.39 22.11 -11.39
C LEU A 153 -2.06 23.61 -11.45
N LYS A 154 -1.07 24.08 -10.69
CA LYS A 154 -0.62 25.49 -10.74
C LYS A 154 0.25 25.83 -11.94
N LEU A 155 0.90 24.84 -12.54
CA LEU A 155 1.82 25.03 -13.66
C LEU A 155 1.14 24.87 -15.03
N LYS A 156 -0.16 24.58 -15.04
CA LYS A 156 -1.03 24.59 -16.21
C LYS A 156 -1.88 25.84 -16.22
#